data_AF-B6XIH9-F1
#
_entry.id   AF-B6XIH9-F1
#
_cell.length_a   1.000
_cell.length_b   1.000
_cell.length_c   1.000
_cell.angle_alpha   90.00
_cell.angle_beta   90.00
_cell.angle_gamma   90.00
#
_symmetry.space_group_name_H-M   'P 1'
#
loop_
_entity.id
_entity.type
_entity.pdbx_description
1 polymer ?
#
loop_
_entity_poly.entity_id
_entity_poly.type
_entity_poly.pdbx_seq_one_letter_code
_entity_poly.pdbx_strand_id
1 'polypeptide(L)'
;AWASFCVHPGSGNVVVGGGVEGQYNNKNILYGTANTTKDANGNLKAASPVIKVFADHVELNDESEGVEMEHLGVGHYLIKGVIGFNADGAWGVNNGFVIPQDHNGKNMVLIDYEVRPDGDIEVFVFHQQNAEMPERFQNKRIKYFAEEGAPVYFENYEPCDVPESRWIDMRVEMPPNSIYNQKLAESERLAKIEAERVAKEEAEKAAQEEAESEKQDICEDDALL
;
A
#
# COMPACT_ATOMS: atom_id res chain seq x y z
N ALA A 1 -30.97 17.56 -0.68
CA ALA A 1 -29.98 16.60 -1.21
C ALA A 1 -28.60 17.22 -1.05
N TRP A 2 -27.60 16.44 -0.67
CA TRP A 2 -26.23 16.90 -0.50
C TRP A 2 -25.27 15.91 -1.17
N ALA A 3 -24.11 16.41 -1.58
CA ALA A 3 -23.00 15.61 -2.06
C ALA A 3 -21.73 16.14 -1.42
N SER A 4 -20.79 15.25 -1.10
CA SER A 4 -19.49 15.58 -0.56
C SER A 4 -18.40 14.93 -1.39
N PHE A 5 -17.33 15.67 -1.59
CA PHE A 5 -16.09 15.21 -2.19
C PHE A 5 -14.98 15.49 -1.18
N CYS A 6 -14.38 14.44 -0.64
CA CYS A 6 -13.37 14.54 0.41
C CYS A 6 -12.07 13.94 -0.11
N VAL A 7 -10.99 14.73 -0.05
CA VAL A 7 -9.63 14.26 -0.32
C VAL A 7 -8.89 14.23 1.01
N HIS A 8 -8.31 13.09 1.35
CA HIS A 8 -7.47 12.98 2.54
C HIS A 8 -6.16 13.75 2.30
N PRO A 9 -5.81 14.74 3.15
CA PRO A 9 -4.68 15.63 2.88
C PRO A 9 -3.33 14.90 2.88
N GLY A 10 -3.19 13.85 3.70
CA GLY A 10 -1.94 13.09 3.78
C GLY A 10 -1.80 11.94 2.78
N SER A 11 -2.89 11.25 2.42
CA SER A 11 -2.83 10.06 1.56
C SER A 11 -3.38 10.28 0.15
N GLY A 12 -4.00 11.44 -0.12
CA GLY A 12 -4.65 11.72 -1.41
C GLY A 12 -5.88 10.87 -1.70
N ASN A 13 -6.30 10.01 -0.76
CA ASN A 13 -7.45 9.14 -0.91
C ASN A 13 -8.74 9.94 -1.06
N VAL A 14 -9.55 9.54 -2.05
CA VAL A 14 -10.80 10.24 -2.38
C VAL A 14 -12.00 9.42 -1.94
N VAL A 15 -12.85 10.05 -1.14
CA VAL A 15 -14.15 9.52 -0.74
C VAL A 15 -15.22 10.46 -1.26
N VAL A 16 -16.16 9.90 -2.02
CA VAL A 16 -17.35 10.62 -2.46
C VAL A 16 -18.57 10.12 -1.70
N GLY A 17 -19.37 11.05 -1.19
CA GLY A 17 -20.56 10.78 -0.42
C GLY A 17 -21.74 11.56 -0.98
N GLY A 18 -22.95 11.03 -0.79
CA GLY A 18 -24.17 11.76 -1.11
C GLY A 18 -25.36 11.23 -0.34
N GLY A 19 -26.36 12.09 -0.15
CA GLY A 19 -27.56 11.76 0.59
C GLY A 19 -28.69 12.77 0.43
N VAL A 20 -29.82 12.44 1.05
CA VAL A 20 -30.98 13.33 1.20
C VAL A 20 -31.28 13.49 2.69
N GLU A 21 -32.05 14.51 3.04
CA GLU A 21 -32.36 14.82 4.43
C GLU A 21 -33.06 13.62 5.10
N GLY A 22 -32.52 13.14 6.23
CA GLY A 22 -32.99 11.95 6.93
C GLY A 22 -32.47 10.59 6.42
N GLN A 23 -31.65 10.55 5.36
CA GLN A 23 -30.99 9.33 4.87
C GLN A 23 -29.52 9.58 4.49
N TYR A 24 -28.59 8.96 5.22
CA TYR A 24 -27.24 8.64 4.71
C TYR A 24 -27.34 7.33 3.91
N ASN A 25 -26.45 6.99 2.96
CA ASN A 25 -25.40 5.98 3.26
C ASN A 25 -24.46 5.61 2.08
N ASN A 26 -24.46 6.29 0.93
CA ASN A 26 -23.60 5.85 -0.18
C ASN A 26 -22.24 6.57 -0.15
N LYS A 27 -21.29 6.02 0.62
CA LYS A 27 -19.87 6.37 0.51
C LYS A 27 -19.22 5.46 -0.51
N ASN A 28 -18.55 6.05 -1.50
CA ASN A 28 -17.70 5.32 -2.44
C ASN A 28 -16.26 5.77 -2.27
N ILE A 29 -15.35 4.80 -2.12
CA ILE A 29 -13.91 5.04 -2.14
C ILE A 29 -13.48 4.95 -3.61
N LEU A 30 -12.80 5.98 -4.11
CA LEU A 30 -12.24 5.94 -5.45
C LEU A 30 -10.88 5.26 -5.42
N TYR A 31 -10.70 4.27 -6.30
CA TYR A 31 -9.44 3.56 -6.44
C TYR A 31 -8.57 4.23 -7.51
N GLY A 32 -7.32 4.51 -7.15
CA GLY A 32 -6.35 5.18 -8.01
C GLY A 32 -4.92 4.87 -7.58
N THR A 33 -3.94 5.60 -8.13
CA THR A 33 -2.51 5.37 -7.84
C THR A 33 -2.13 5.57 -6.37
N ALA A 34 -2.97 6.26 -5.59
CA ALA A 34 -2.75 6.51 -4.17
C ALA A 34 -3.08 5.29 -3.27
N ASN A 35 -3.98 4.39 -3.69
CA ASN A 35 -4.45 3.26 -2.87
C ASN A 35 -4.51 1.93 -3.63
N THR A 36 -3.95 1.89 -4.84
CA THR A 36 -3.79 0.66 -5.60
C THR A 36 -2.37 0.51 -6.10
N THR A 37 -1.90 -0.74 -6.14
CA THR A 37 -0.61 -1.13 -6.72
C THR A 37 -0.83 -2.24 -7.73
N LYS A 38 0.13 -2.40 -8.66
CA LYS A 38 0.16 -3.54 -9.58
C LYS A 38 1.06 -4.62 -8.99
N ASP A 39 0.51 -5.81 -8.81
CA ASP A 39 1.29 -6.97 -8.38
C ASP A 39 2.19 -7.54 -9.50
N ALA A 40 3.02 -8.52 -9.16
CA ALA A 40 3.97 -9.22 -10.03
C ALA A 40 3.31 -9.94 -11.21
N ASN A 41 1.99 -10.09 -11.17
CA ASN A 41 1.18 -10.72 -12.20
C ASN A 41 0.34 -9.68 -12.99
N GLY A 42 0.51 -8.39 -12.69
CA GLY A 42 -0.14 -7.27 -13.39
C GLY A 42 -1.55 -6.95 -12.91
N ASN A 43 -2.04 -7.55 -11.81
CA ASN A 43 -3.36 -7.26 -11.27
C ASN A 43 -3.32 -6.04 -10.35
N LEU A 44 -4.40 -5.26 -10.34
CA LEU A 44 -4.58 -4.19 -9.37
C LEU A 44 -4.96 -4.77 -8.00
N LYS A 45 -4.23 -4.35 -6.97
CA LYS A 45 -4.37 -4.75 -5.57
C LYS A 45 -4.40 -3.51 -4.67
N ALA A 46 -4.91 -3.65 -3.45
CA ALA A 46 -4.81 -2.60 -2.44
C ALA A 46 -3.32 -2.26 -2.21
N ALA A 47 -2.96 -0.98 -2.32
CA ALA A 47 -1.66 -0.50 -1.91
C ALA A 47 -1.77 -0.05 -0.46
N SER A 48 -0.96 -0.63 0.45
CA SER A 48 -0.67 -0.10 1.80
C SER A 48 -0.27 -1.21 2.79
N PRO A 49 0.87 -1.11 3.47
CA PRO A 49 2.22 -0.90 2.93
C PRO A 49 2.69 -2.07 2.07
N VAL A 50 3.37 -1.81 0.94
CA VAL A 50 3.80 -2.87 0.00
C VAL A 50 5.29 -2.78 -0.28
N ILE A 51 5.96 -3.93 -0.29
CA ILE A 51 7.37 -4.13 -0.62
C ILE A 51 7.43 -5.08 -1.81
N LYS A 52 8.27 -4.77 -2.79
CA LYS A 52 8.62 -5.71 -3.87
C LYS A 52 9.99 -6.26 -3.60
N VAL A 53 10.09 -7.56 -3.41
CA VAL A 53 11.35 -8.27 -3.15
C VAL A 53 11.89 -8.83 -4.45
N PHE A 54 13.04 -8.30 -4.87
CA PHE A 54 13.83 -8.81 -5.99
C PHE A 54 15.00 -9.66 -5.46
N ALA A 55 15.75 -10.26 -6.37
CA ALA A 55 16.87 -11.12 -5.99
C ALA A 55 18.00 -10.38 -5.23
N ASP A 56 18.18 -9.09 -5.52
CA ASP A 56 19.30 -8.27 -5.07
C ASP A 56 18.89 -6.99 -4.33
N HIS A 57 17.66 -6.53 -4.51
CA HIS A 57 17.16 -5.29 -3.91
C HIS A 57 15.67 -5.39 -3.55
N VAL A 58 15.16 -4.34 -2.89
CA VAL A 58 13.73 -4.13 -2.67
C VAL A 58 13.29 -2.81 -3.30
N GLU A 59 12.07 -2.78 -3.83
CA GLU A 59 11.37 -1.54 -4.14
C GLU A 59 10.27 -1.29 -3.10
N LEU A 60 10.23 -0.07 -2.58
CA LEU A 60 9.29 0.36 -1.54
C LEU A 60 8.25 1.31 -2.14
N ASN A 61 7.05 1.32 -1.56
CA ASN A 61 6.09 2.39 -1.78
C ASN A 61 6.23 3.44 -0.67
N ASP A 62 5.51 4.56 -0.81
CA ASP A 62 5.58 5.66 0.17
C ASP A 62 5.29 5.19 1.61
N GLU A 63 4.41 4.19 1.76
CA GLU A 63 4.02 3.68 3.07
C GLU A 63 5.01 2.70 3.70
N SER A 64 5.82 2.01 2.89
CA SER A 64 6.88 1.09 3.34
C SER A 64 8.26 1.77 3.40
N GLU A 65 8.31 3.10 3.36
CA GLU A 65 9.55 3.87 3.47
C GLU A 65 10.34 3.52 4.74
N GLY A 66 11.63 3.19 4.55
CA GLY A 66 12.55 2.83 5.63
C GLY A 66 12.67 1.32 5.89
N VAL A 67 11.94 0.48 5.14
CA VAL A 67 12.19 -0.97 5.14
C VAL A 67 13.52 -1.28 4.48
N GLU A 68 14.25 -2.23 5.06
CA GLU A 68 15.53 -2.72 4.52
C GLU A 68 15.45 -4.21 4.23
N MET A 69 16.25 -4.67 3.26
CA MET A 69 16.43 -6.10 2.96
C MET A 69 17.88 -6.50 3.18
N GLU A 70 18.08 -7.63 3.85
CA GLU A 70 19.37 -8.30 3.97
C GLU A 70 19.32 -9.68 3.27
N HIS A 71 20.25 -9.93 2.35
CA HIS A 71 20.40 -11.22 1.68
C HIS A 71 21.29 -12.13 2.53
N LEU A 72 20.70 -13.11 3.21
CA LEU A 72 21.41 -14.01 4.13
C LEU A 72 22.03 -15.22 3.41
N GLY A 73 21.53 -15.55 2.21
CA GLY A 73 22.02 -16.65 1.39
C GLY A 73 21.10 -16.91 0.21
N VAL A 74 21.42 -17.94 -0.59
CA VAL A 74 20.62 -18.30 -1.78
C VAL A 74 19.18 -18.58 -1.39
N GLY A 75 18.27 -17.77 -1.92
CA GLY A 75 16.84 -17.85 -1.63
C GLY A 75 16.47 -17.51 -0.18
N HIS A 76 17.31 -16.80 0.57
CA HIS A 76 17.02 -16.41 1.96
C HIS A 76 17.18 -14.90 2.16
N TYR A 77 16.05 -14.23 2.38
CA TYR A 77 15.95 -12.78 2.55
C TYR A 77 15.40 -12.45 3.92
N LEU A 78 15.97 -11.44 4.58
CA LEU A 78 15.46 -10.87 5.82
C LEU A 78 14.95 -9.46 5.55
N ILE A 79 13.66 -9.24 5.79
CA ILE A 79 12.99 -7.95 5.64
C ILE A 79 12.88 -7.29 7.01
N LYS A 80 13.49 -6.11 7.15
CA LYS A 80 13.60 -5.37 8.40
C LYS A 80 12.75 -4.11 8.43
N GLY A 81 12.31 -3.72 9.62
CA GLY A 81 11.58 -2.46 9.83
C GLY A 81 10.07 -2.59 9.62
N VAL A 82 9.56 -3.83 9.70
CA VAL A 82 8.16 -4.19 9.59
C VAL A 82 7.70 -4.88 10.88
N ILE A 83 6.39 -5.00 11.09
CA ILE A 83 5.81 -5.71 12.24
C ILE A 83 4.99 -6.94 11.80
N GLY A 84 5.47 -7.60 10.74
CA GLY A 84 4.82 -8.74 10.11
C GLY A 84 3.97 -8.37 8.90
N PHE A 85 3.08 -9.28 8.51
CA PHE A 85 2.18 -9.08 7.38
C PHE A 85 0.96 -8.24 7.76
N ASN A 86 0.40 -7.54 6.78
CA ASN A 86 -0.83 -6.80 6.99
C ASN A 86 -2.01 -7.76 7.30
N ALA A 87 -2.74 -7.50 8.37
CA ALA A 87 -3.75 -8.41 8.92
C ALA A 87 -5.18 -8.22 8.36
N ASP A 88 -5.41 -7.24 7.48
CA ASP A 88 -6.77 -6.90 7.03
C ASP A 88 -7.39 -7.90 6.02
N GLY A 89 -6.61 -8.87 5.54
CA GLY A 89 -7.05 -9.89 4.59
C GLY A 89 -7.36 -9.39 3.17
N ALA A 90 -7.05 -8.13 2.82
CA ALA A 90 -7.38 -7.56 1.52
C ALA A 90 -6.65 -8.25 0.33
N TRP A 91 -5.54 -8.92 0.60
CA TRP A 91 -4.80 -9.74 -0.37
C TRP A 91 -5.19 -11.23 -0.34
N GLY A 92 -6.22 -11.59 0.44
CA GLY A 92 -6.78 -12.93 0.54
C GLY A 92 -6.16 -13.78 1.66
N VAL A 93 -6.44 -15.08 1.62
CA VAL A 93 -6.02 -16.09 2.62
C VAL A 93 -4.50 -16.33 2.65
N ASN A 94 -3.78 -15.92 1.61
CA ASN A 94 -2.35 -16.20 1.43
C ASN A 94 -1.43 -15.20 2.16
N ASN A 95 -1.83 -14.73 3.35
CA ASN A 95 -0.97 -14.01 4.30
C ASN A 95 -0.21 -12.80 3.73
N GLY A 96 -0.78 -12.09 2.74
CA GLY A 96 -0.24 -10.80 2.31
C GLY A 96 0.92 -10.85 1.32
N PHE A 97 1.11 -11.91 0.53
CA PHE A 97 2.09 -11.89 -0.56
C PHE A 97 1.54 -12.36 -1.91
N VAL A 98 2.19 -11.94 -3.00
CA VAL A 98 1.93 -12.38 -4.37
C VAL A 98 3.21 -12.96 -4.97
N ILE A 99 3.12 -14.24 -5.34
CA ILE A 99 4.20 -14.97 -6.01
C ILE A 99 4.16 -14.67 -7.52
N PRO A 100 5.31 -14.46 -8.18
CA PRO A 100 5.35 -14.32 -9.63
C PRO A 100 4.92 -15.61 -10.32
N GLN A 101 4.00 -15.47 -11.28
CA GLN A 101 3.45 -16.56 -12.06
C GLN A 101 3.96 -16.54 -13.52
N ASP A 102 4.00 -17.73 -14.11
CA ASP A 102 4.22 -17.90 -15.54
C ASP A 102 2.98 -17.51 -16.36
N HIS A 103 3.07 -17.59 -17.68
CA HIS A 103 1.95 -17.29 -18.60
C HIS A 103 0.72 -18.20 -18.38
N ASN A 104 0.89 -19.36 -17.74
CA ASN A 104 -0.17 -20.33 -17.46
C ASN A 104 -0.77 -20.15 -16.06
N GLY A 105 -0.39 -19.10 -15.33
CA GLY A 105 -0.83 -18.85 -13.95
C GLY A 105 -0.24 -19.82 -12.94
N LYS A 106 0.88 -20.46 -13.25
CA LYS A 106 1.61 -21.35 -12.35
C LYS A 106 2.71 -20.59 -11.65
N ASN A 107 2.83 -20.81 -10.34
CA ASN A 107 3.88 -20.21 -9.53
C ASN A 107 5.26 -20.62 -10.04
N MET A 108 6.15 -19.65 -10.16
CA MET A 108 7.53 -19.87 -10.60
C MET A 108 8.46 -20.31 -9.46
N VAL A 109 8.09 -19.96 -8.23
CA VAL A 109 8.83 -20.28 -7.00
C VAL A 109 7.84 -20.67 -5.91
N LEU A 110 8.34 -21.42 -4.93
CA LEU A 110 7.68 -21.65 -3.66
C LEU A 110 8.30 -20.72 -2.63
N ILE A 111 7.46 -20.23 -1.74
CA ILE A 111 7.88 -19.34 -0.65
C ILE A 111 7.47 -19.97 0.66
N ASP A 112 8.41 -20.00 1.59
CA ASP A 112 8.15 -20.18 3.02
C ASP A 112 8.57 -18.91 3.75
N TYR A 113 8.01 -18.66 4.93
CA TYR A 113 8.33 -17.47 5.69
C TYR A 113 8.21 -17.68 7.19
N GLU A 114 9.00 -16.93 7.95
CA GLU A 114 8.92 -16.86 9.40
C GLU A 114 8.87 -15.40 9.84
N VAL A 115 7.87 -15.05 10.65
CA VAL A 115 7.81 -13.72 11.28
C VAL A 115 8.54 -13.81 12.61
N ARG A 116 9.65 -13.08 12.72
CA ARG A 116 10.45 -13.03 13.93
C ARG A 116 9.69 -12.31 15.05
N PRO A 117 10.06 -12.53 16.33
CA PRO A 117 9.40 -11.87 17.47
C PRO A 117 9.51 -10.34 17.49
N ASP A 118 10.51 -9.79 16.82
CA ASP A 118 10.69 -8.34 16.62
C ASP A 118 9.80 -7.77 15.51
N GLY A 119 9.16 -8.64 14.71
CA GLY A 119 8.28 -8.28 13.62
C GLY A 119 8.93 -8.38 12.23
N ASP A 120 10.25 -8.54 12.16
CA ASP A 120 10.97 -8.74 10.90
C ASP A 120 10.54 -10.06 10.24
N ILE A 121 10.63 -10.12 8.92
CA ILE A 121 10.14 -11.27 8.15
C ILE A 121 11.32 -11.96 7.45
N GLU A 122 11.53 -13.23 7.74
CA GLU A 122 12.40 -14.10 6.96
C GLU A 122 11.59 -14.71 5.81
N VAL A 123 12.15 -14.66 4.60
CA VAL A 123 11.55 -15.19 3.39
C VAL A 123 12.52 -16.20 2.78
N PHE A 124 12.02 -17.43 2.64
CA PHE A 124 12.73 -18.54 2.01
C PHE A 124 12.12 -18.83 0.64
N VAL A 125 12.92 -18.83 -0.41
CA VAL A 125 12.50 -18.99 -1.79
C VAL A 125 13.10 -20.28 -2.35
N PHE A 126 12.23 -21.13 -2.88
CA PHE A 126 12.59 -22.43 -3.45
C PHE A 126 12.10 -22.54 -4.88
N HIS A 127 12.82 -23.31 -5.70
CA HIS A 127 12.46 -23.51 -7.09
C HIS A 127 11.21 -24.39 -7.22
N GLN A 128 10.26 -23.94 -8.04
CA GLN A 128 9.06 -24.72 -8.39
C GLN A 128 9.11 -25.14 -9.86
N GLN A 129 9.40 -26.42 -10.11
CA GLN A 129 9.48 -26.94 -11.48
C GLN A 129 8.10 -27.17 -12.11
N ASN A 130 7.04 -27.36 -11.32
CA ASN A 130 5.70 -27.78 -11.78
C ASN A 130 5.74 -29.10 -12.54
N ALA A 131 6.36 -30.14 -11.96
CA ALA A 131 6.60 -31.44 -12.60
C ALA A 131 5.33 -32.18 -13.07
N GLU A 132 4.16 -31.84 -12.51
CA GLU A 132 2.85 -32.37 -12.93
C GLU A 132 2.43 -31.89 -14.34
N MET A 133 3.02 -30.79 -14.82
CA MET A 133 2.77 -30.26 -16.16
C MET A 133 3.52 -31.07 -17.21
N PRO A 134 3.03 -31.09 -18.47
CA PRO A 134 3.79 -31.68 -19.57
C PRO A 134 5.17 -31.03 -19.67
N GLU A 135 6.19 -31.81 -20.05
CA GLU A 135 7.61 -31.41 -19.97
C GLU A 135 7.92 -30.03 -20.58
N ARG A 136 7.24 -29.68 -21.67
CA ARG A 136 7.40 -28.38 -22.36
C ARG A 136 6.90 -27.18 -21.55
N PHE A 137 5.99 -27.40 -20.60
CA PHE A 137 5.40 -26.39 -19.73
C PHE A 137 5.95 -26.47 -18.29
N GLN A 138 6.89 -27.37 -18.03
CA GLN A 138 7.61 -27.38 -16.76
C GLN A 138 8.51 -26.14 -16.69
N ASN A 139 8.55 -25.51 -15.53
CA ASN A 139 9.39 -24.37 -15.25
C ASN A 139 10.84 -24.83 -15.03
N LYS A 140 11.51 -25.30 -16.09
CA LYS A 140 12.93 -25.68 -16.04
C LYS A 140 13.78 -24.42 -16.07
N ARG A 141 14.27 -23.98 -14.91
CA ARG A 141 15.14 -22.80 -14.78
C ARG A 141 16.62 -23.22 -14.77
N ILE A 142 17.44 -22.51 -15.53
CA ILE A 142 18.89 -22.72 -15.54
C ILE A 142 19.49 -22.08 -14.27
N LYS A 143 20.30 -22.85 -13.55
CA LYS A 143 21.06 -22.43 -12.37
C LYS A 143 22.38 -21.79 -12.77
N TYR A 144 23.18 -22.50 -13.57
CA TYR A 144 24.42 -21.99 -14.16
C TYR A 144 24.79 -22.80 -15.41
N PHE A 145 25.71 -22.28 -16.22
CA PHE A 145 26.33 -23.03 -17.31
C PHE A 145 27.63 -23.67 -16.80
N ALA A 146 27.78 -24.99 -16.98
CA ALA A 146 29.02 -25.68 -16.66
C ALA A 146 30.15 -25.27 -17.63
N GLU A 147 31.40 -25.67 -17.33
CA GLU A 147 32.60 -25.33 -18.12
C GLU A 147 32.51 -25.71 -19.61
N GLU A 148 31.66 -26.67 -19.96
CA GLU A 148 31.41 -27.13 -21.32
C GLU A 148 30.23 -26.44 -22.02
N GLY A 149 29.65 -25.41 -21.39
CA GLY A 149 28.46 -24.70 -21.89
C GLY A 149 27.14 -25.45 -21.69
N ALA A 150 27.17 -26.59 -20.99
CA ALA A 150 25.97 -27.35 -20.66
C ALA A 150 25.14 -26.63 -19.57
N PRO A 151 23.84 -26.37 -19.79
CA PRO A 151 22.99 -25.76 -18.77
C PRO A 151 22.70 -26.76 -17.65
N VAL A 152 23.04 -26.37 -16.42
CA VAL A 152 22.63 -27.06 -15.19
C VAL A 152 21.33 -26.45 -14.72
N TYR A 153 20.29 -27.26 -14.55
CA TYR A 153 18.96 -26.82 -14.13
C TYR A 153 18.82 -26.93 -12.61
N PHE A 154 17.96 -26.09 -12.03
CA PHE A 154 17.54 -26.25 -10.64
C PHE A 154 16.74 -27.55 -10.46
N GLU A 155 16.94 -28.21 -9.33
CA GLU A 155 16.06 -29.28 -8.89
C GLU A 155 14.78 -28.72 -8.26
N ASN A 156 13.70 -29.50 -8.28
CA ASN A 156 12.46 -29.08 -7.64
C ASN A 156 12.67 -28.98 -6.11
N TYR A 157 12.18 -27.90 -5.50
CA TYR A 157 12.39 -27.56 -4.08
C TYR A 157 13.81 -27.16 -3.69
N GLU A 158 14.73 -26.99 -4.65
CA GLU A 158 16.06 -26.46 -4.35
C GLU A 158 15.96 -24.96 -3.97
N PRO A 159 16.65 -24.48 -2.92
CA PRO A 159 16.73 -23.06 -2.61
C PRO A 159 17.22 -22.26 -3.82
N CYS A 160 16.48 -21.22 -4.20
CA CYS A 160 16.84 -20.37 -5.33
C CYS A 160 16.42 -18.93 -5.09
N ASP A 161 17.22 -17.98 -5.56
CA ASP A 161 16.83 -16.57 -5.53
C ASP A 161 15.66 -16.28 -6.46
N VAL A 162 14.96 -15.18 -6.21
CA VAL A 162 13.86 -14.69 -7.06
C VAL A 162 14.30 -14.64 -8.54
N PRO A 163 13.46 -15.05 -9.51
CA PRO A 163 13.82 -14.98 -10.92
C PRO A 163 14.18 -13.56 -11.36
N GLU A 164 15.23 -13.43 -12.18
CA GLU A 164 15.59 -12.16 -12.79
C GLU A 164 14.37 -11.54 -13.49
N SER A 165 14.20 -10.22 -13.40
CA SER A 165 13.04 -9.45 -13.89
C SER A 165 11.68 -9.76 -13.25
N ARG A 166 11.64 -10.59 -12.19
CA ARG A 166 10.45 -10.83 -11.37
C ARG A 166 10.70 -10.41 -9.93
N TRP A 167 9.62 -10.19 -9.21
CA TRP A 167 9.63 -9.86 -7.79
C TRP A 167 8.51 -10.61 -7.07
N ILE A 168 8.61 -10.64 -5.75
CA ILE A 168 7.54 -11.06 -4.85
C ILE A 168 6.93 -9.78 -4.28
N ASP A 169 5.63 -9.57 -4.41
CA ASP A 169 4.99 -8.49 -3.67
C ASP A 169 4.65 -8.97 -2.27
N MET A 170 5.01 -8.19 -1.25
CA MET A 170 4.67 -8.41 0.14
C MET A 170 3.94 -7.19 0.67
N ARG A 171 2.77 -7.41 1.23
CA ARG A 171 1.98 -6.41 1.92
C ARG A 171 2.17 -6.57 3.42
N VAL A 172 2.88 -5.62 4.00
CA VAL A 172 3.37 -5.68 5.37
C VAL A 172 2.63 -4.71 6.26
N GLU A 173 2.74 -4.92 7.56
CA GLU A 173 2.31 -3.95 8.55
C GLU A 173 3.53 -3.14 8.99
N MET A 174 3.40 -1.81 8.96
CA MET A 174 4.49 -0.90 9.33
C MET A 174 4.34 -0.44 10.77
N PRO A 175 5.44 -0.29 11.54
CA PRO A 175 5.35 0.14 12.91
C PRO A 175 4.81 1.58 13.03
N PRO A 176 4.17 1.96 14.15
CA PRO A 176 3.57 3.30 14.31
C PRO A 176 4.58 4.45 14.20
N ASN A 177 5.86 4.17 14.47
CA ASN A 177 6.96 5.12 14.35
C ASN A 177 7.65 5.08 12.98
N SER A 178 7.07 4.43 11.96
CA SER A 178 7.60 4.48 10.59
C SER A 178 7.64 5.91 10.06
N ILE A 179 8.53 6.15 9.10
CA ILE A 179 8.74 7.48 8.51
C ILE A 179 7.42 8.01 7.92
N TYR A 180 6.69 7.16 7.21
CA TYR A 180 5.39 7.50 6.64
C TYR A 180 4.34 7.84 7.70
N ASN A 181 4.20 7.00 8.74
CA ASN A 181 3.20 7.23 9.79
C ASN A 181 3.45 8.53 10.55
N GLN A 182 4.73 8.90 10.76
CA GLN A 182 5.09 10.19 11.35
C GLN A 182 4.74 11.37 10.43
N LYS A 183 5.07 11.30 9.13
CA LYS A 183 4.72 12.32 8.13
C LYS A 183 3.20 12.51 8.04
N LEU A 184 2.44 11.41 8.03
CA LEU A 184 0.98 11.43 8.00
C LEU A 184 0.41 12.12 9.24
N ALA A 185 0.88 11.75 10.43
CA ALA A 185 0.44 12.36 11.69
C ALA A 185 0.78 13.87 11.77
N GLU A 186 1.93 14.29 11.24
CA GLU A 186 2.29 15.70 11.15
C GLU A 186 1.39 16.46 10.17
N SER A 187 1.14 15.90 8.97
CA SER A 187 0.24 16.48 7.98
C SER A 187 -1.18 16.64 8.53
N GLU A 188 -1.68 15.66 9.27
CA GLU A 188 -3.01 15.73 9.90
C GLU A 188 -3.08 16.80 10.99
N ARG A 189 -2.02 16.94 11.80
CA ARG A 189 -1.93 17.99 12.81
C ARG A 189 -1.95 19.38 12.17
N LEU A 190 -1.17 19.60 11.12
CA LEU A 190 -1.13 20.86 10.38
C LEU A 190 -2.47 21.17 9.73
N ALA A 191 -3.11 20.18 9.10
CA ALA A 191 -4.44 20.34 8.51
C ALA A 191 -5.50 20.70 9.55
N LYS A 192 -5.44 20.10 10.75
CA LYS A 192 -6.36 20.43 11.84
C LYS A 192 -6.17 21.86 12.35
N ILE A 193 -4.92 22.30 12.53
CA ILE A 193 -4.61 23.67 12.94
C ILE A 193 -5.13 24.67 11.89
N GLU A 194 -4.92 24.37 10.60
CA GLU A 194 -5.41 25.22 9.51
C GLU A 194 -6.95 25.28 9.47
N ALA A 195 -7.61 24.14 9.63
CA ALA A 195 -9.08 24.08 9.67
C ALA A 195 -9.65 24.87 10.86
N GLU A 196 -9.00 24.80 12.04
CA GLU A 196 -9.38 25.60 13.21
C GLU A 196 -9.16 27.10 12.97
N ARG A 197 -8.08 27.50 12.28
CA ARG A 197 -7.83 28.88 11.89
C ARG A 197 -8.90 29.40 10.93
N VAL A 198 -9.18 28.66 9.86
CA VAL A 198 -10.20 29.03 8.87
C VAL A 198 -11.57 29.11 9.51
N ALA A 199 -11.96 28.15 10.35
CA ALA A 199 -13.24 28.18 11.05
C ALA A 199 -13.36 29.40 11.99
N LYS A 200 -12.26 29.79 12.64
CA LYS A 200 -12.24 30.99 13.48
C LYS A 200 -12.38 32.27 12.64
N GLU A 201 -11.65 32.38 11.53
CA GLU A 201 -11.75 33.52 10.62
C GLU A 201 -13.15 33.63 9.98
N GLU A 202 -13.76 32.52 9.60
CA GLU A 202 -15.13 32.47 9.08
C GLU A 202 -16.15 32.85 10.15
N ALA A 203 -16.00 32.39 11.39
CA ALA A 203 -16.86 32.80 12.49
C ALA A 203 -16.72 34.28 12.83
N GLU A 204 -15.50 34.84 12.79
CA GLU A 204 -15.26 36.27 12.98
C GLU A 204 -15.87 37.11 11.85
N LYS A 205 -15.75 36.68 10.59
CA LYS A 205 -16.41 37.34 9.45
C LYS A 205 -17.92 37.28 9.54
N ALA A 206 -18.49 36.12 9.85
CA ALA A 206 -19.93 35.97 10.02
C ALA A 206 -20.47 36.87 11.13
N ALA A 207 -19.76 36.97 12.27
CA ALA A 207 -20.12 37.87 13.36
C ALA A 207 -19.99 39.36 12.98
N GLN A 208 -19.00 39.72 12.16
CA GLN A 208 -18.86 41.08 11.63
C GLN A 208 -19.99 41.43 10.66
N GLU A 209 -20.33 40.53 9.75
CA GLU A 209 -21.44 40.70 8.80
C GLU A 209 -22.78 40.81 9.53
N GLU A 210 -23.01 39.98 10.56
CA GLU A 210 -24.21 40.05 11.40
C GLU A 210 -24.29 41.40 12.12
N ALA A 211 -23.19 41.85 12.76
CA ALA A 211 -23.13 43.14 13.43
C ALA A 211 -23.25 44.35 12.49
N GLU A 212 -22.83 44.24 11.22
CA GLU A 212 -23.04 45.26 10.20
C GLU A 212 -24.51 45.29 9.74
N SER A 213 -25.14 44.13 9.55
CA SER A 213 -26.55 44.05 9.19
C SER A 213 -27.47 44.63 10.27
N GLU A 214 -27.23 44.33 11.55
CA GLU A 214 -27.99 44.90 12.67
C GLU A 214 -27.89 46.44 12.73
N LYS A 215 -26.72 47.01 12.44
CA LYS A 215 -26.54 48.46 12.42
C LYS A 215 -27.28 49.11 11.25
N GLN A 216 -27.35 48.42 10.12
CA GLN A 216 -28.04 48.91 8.94
C GLN A 216 -29.56 48.94 9.15
N ASP A 217 -30.12 47.90 9.77
CA ASP A 217 -31.54 47.86 10.17
C ASP A 217 -31.91 48.99 11.15
N ILE A 218 -31.05 49.26 12.14
CA ILE A 218 -31.26 50.37 13.10
C ILE A 218 -31.26 51.74 12.39
N CYS A 219 -30.39 51.94 11.40
CA CYS A 219 -30.33 53.20 10.65
C CYS A 219 -31.52 53.40 9.69
N GLU A 220 -32.12 52.32 9.16
CA GLU A 220 -33.30 52.42 8.30
C GLU A 220 -34.58 52.72 9.11
N ASP A 221 -34.71 52.19 10.32
CA ASP A 221 -35.83 52.50 11.22
C ASP A 221 -35.80 53.96 11.71
N ASP A 222 -34.62 54.52 12.00
CA ASP A 222 -34.47 55.94 12.39
C ASP A 222 -34.71 56.91 11.22
N ALA A 223 -34.64 56.45 9.96
CA ALA A 223 -34.90 57.28 8.77
C ALA A 223 -36.38 57.33 8.34
N LEU A 224 -37.23 56.48 8.92
CA LEU A 224 -38.67 56.39 8.64
C LEU A 224 -39.57 57.12 9.68
N LEU A 225 -38.97 57.77 10.69
CA LEU A 225 -39.62 58.65 11.68
C LEU A 225 -39.44 60.14 11.34
#